data_AF-A0A9D1MBR5-F1
#
_entry.id   AF-A0A9D1MBR5-F1
#
_cell.length_a   1.000
_cell.length_b   1.000
_cell.length_c   1.000
_cell.angle_alpha   90.00
_cell.angle_beta   90.00
_cell.angle_gamma   90.00
#
_symmetry.space_group_name_H-M   'P 1'
#
loop_
_entity.id
_entity.type
_entity.pdbx_description
1 polymer ?
#
loop_
_entity_poly.entity_id
_entity_poly.type
_entity_poly.pdbx_seq_one_letter_code
_entity_poly.pdbx_strand_id
1 'polypeptide(L)'
;METHLLKRIDTSMCGKGCRMWLGDINGDGRMEIVMVQPDGGFDDRFYPHSVQCATAFDLEGEMLWRIGEPDPEVNGSGSDIPAQIYDIDNDGNNEFICCMKDGLYIFNGKTGKLKSKHPLPDENAHDCIVIADLEGTGHPQNIILKNRYHKLWALDTNFKVMWTFEGNIGHYPWPYDLDGDGRDELIAGYNVLNGKGEVLWTIDMEDHADCIWVADLDQDPSDGPNVIVGGADSTAYTWDGKLIWRYTETVESQNLAPGNFIPENKGTEIGGLDRIVRTGENGKDGVFLINYKAETLFKEDRKVPGWSSIATTIHNFDGTGRDHLLVYKRSGLPAGIFDGHMDPVFEFPFEGQVMWTDLIGDGQPQVLIYNDEKIEIYSAREIDLTKPAVPYTRPQPKRLYNWTRYWGSEMAPEQYAVNYITGDFTTNDILPWAERCAESGEETPVTRADFIVLLVNGLGLRAYGKNVFSDVLERDYFCAAAKTAAKLGIAEGDKLRPNDVITAQEAAGMVKKACGRELDCGSGELTKKAAAGIMCALLK
;
A
#
# COMPACT_ATOMS: atom_id res chain seq x y z
N MET A 1 4.50 -23.16 -7.16
CA MET A 1 3.73 -22.53 -8.25
C MET A 1 4.66 -22.27 -9.42
N GLU A 2 4.19 -22.31 -10.68
CA GLU A 2 5.01 -21.88 -11.82
C GLU A 2 5.04 -20.34 -11.88
N THR A 3 6.20 -19.76 -12.18
CA THR A 3 6.36 -18.30 -12.30
C THR A 3 6.90 -17.95 -13.68
N HIS A 4 6.38 -16.87 -14.25
CA HIS A 4 6.63 -16.48 -15.63
C HIS A 4 7.42 -15.17 -15.65
N LEU A 5 8.59 -15.19 -16.31
CA LEU A 5 9.31 -13.97 -16.68
C LEU A 5 8.56 -13.31 -17.83
N LEU A 6 7.95 -12.16 -17.58
CA LEU A 6 7.17 -11.42 -18.59
C LEU A 6 8.06 -10.51 -19.43
N LYS A 7 9.03 -9.84 -18.80
CA LYS A 7 9.83 -8.81 -19.46
C LYS A 7 11.21 -8.65 -18.80
N ARG A 8 12.19 -8.29 -19.62
CA ARG A 8 13.48 -7.71 -19.20
C ARG A 8 13.61 -6.31 -19.77
N ILE A 9 13.99 -5.35 -18.95
CA ILE A 9 14.22 -3.95 -19.34
C ILE A 9 15.66 -3.61 -18.96
N ASP A 10 16.43 -3.05 -19.89
CA ASP A 10 17.78 -2.53 -19.64
C ASP A 10 17.65 -1.13 -19.03
N THR A 11 18.25 -0.94 -17.86
CA THR A 11 18.22 0.33 -17.12
C THR A 11 19.60 0.91 -16.86
N SER A 12 20.64 0.34 -17.48
CA SER A 12 22.03 0.78 -17.32
C SER A 12 22.23 2.28 -17.62
N MET A 13 21.38 2.85 -18.49
CA MET A 13 21.38 4.26 -18.84
C MET A 13 20.88 5.21 -17.73
N CYS A 14 20.29 4.68 -16.65
CA CYS A 14 19.77 5.47 -15.53
C CYS A 14 20.85 5.86 -14.51
N GLY A 15 22.04 5.25 -14.60
CA GLY A 15 23.06 5.35 -13.58
C GLY A 15 22.82 4.40 -12.40
N LYS A 16 23.78 4.37 -11.47
CA LYS A 16 23.77 3.44 -10.34
C LYS A 16 23.02 4.02 -9.15
N GLY A 17 22.59 3.14 -8.25
CA GLY A 17 21.99 3.53 -6.98
C GLY A 17 20.56 4.05 -7.12
N CYS A 18 19.93 3.82 -8.27
CA CYS A 18 18.55 4.20 -8.50
C CYS A 18 17.58 3.39 -7.63
N ARG A 19 16.43 4.00 -7.33
CA ARG A 19 15.25 3.31 -6.79
C ARG A 19 14.07 3.50 -7.73
N MET A 20 13.10 2.59 -7.62
CA MET A 20 11.97 2.50 -8.53
C MET A 20 10.69 3.05 -7.91
N TRP A 21 9.99 3.91 -8.67
CA TRP A 21 8.59 4.24 -8.48
C TRP A 21 7.77 3.63 -9.62
N LEU A 22 6.51 3.31 -9.32
CA LEU A 22 5.54 2.79 -10.28
C LEU A 22 4.30 3.67 -10.26
N GLY A 23 3.73 3.99 -11.41
CA GLY A 23 2.46 4.70 -11.48
C GLY A 23 1.97 4.89 -12.90
N ASP A 24 0.65 5.03 -13.08
CA ASP A 24 0.02 5.29 -14.37
C ASP A 24 0.20 6.77 -14.72
N ILE A 25 1.35 7.12 -15.30
CA ILE A 25 1.75 8.50 -15.54
C ILE A 25 1.24 9.02 -16.89
N ASN A 26 0.83 8.13 -17.79
CA ASN A 26 0.37 8.51 -19.13
C ASN A 26 -1.16 8.38 -19.34
N GLY A 27 -1.88 7.79 -18.38
CA GLY A 27 -3.33 7.67 -18.31
C GLY A 27 -3.92 6.53 -19.13
N ASP A 28 -3.13 5.51 -19.48
CA ASP A 28 -3.55 4.39 -20.33
C ASP A 28 -4.09 3.18 -19.56
N GLY A 29 -4.07 3.22 -18.22
CA GLY A 29 -4.53 2.15 -17.35
C GLY A 29 -3.45 1.14 -16.97
N ARG A 30 -2.18 1.37 -17.36
CA ARG A 30 -1.02 0.55 -16.98
C ARG A 30 -0.08 1.37 -16.10
N MET A 31 0.75 0.69 -15.30
CA MET A 31 1.80 1.37 -14.56
C MET A 31 3.01 1.58 -15.47
N GLU A 32 3.60 2.76 -15.43
CA GLU A 32 4.95 3.02 -15.90
C GLU A 32 5.97 2.84 -14.77
N ILE A 33 7.25 2.76 -15.15
CA ILE A 33 8.39 2.65 -14.25
C ILE A 33 9.16 3.96 -14.25
N VAL A 34 9.45 4.53 -13.09
CA VAL A 34 10.33 5.69 -12.95
C VAL A 34 11.54 5.31 -12.08
N MET A 35 12.72 5.28 -12.69
CA MET A 35 13.99 5.05 -12.01
C MET A 35 14.56 6.38 -11.54
N VAL A 36 14.73 6.55 -10.23
CA VAL A 36 15.14 7.81 -9.59
C VAL A 36 16.51 7.64 -8.94
N GLN A 37 17.47 8.44 -9.37
CA GLN A 37 18.82 8.52 -8.79
C GLN A 37 18.89 9.69 -7.79
N PRO A 38 19.36 9.46 -6.56
CA PRO A 38 19.64 10.54 -5.62
C PRO A 38 20.95 11.26 -6.00
N ASP A 39 21.17 12.44 -5.42
CA ASP A 39 22.49 13.05 -5.38
C ASP A 39 23.44 12.32 -4.40
N GLY A 40 24.69 12.76 -4.30
CA GLY A 40 25.69 12.13 -3.44
C GLY A 40 26.80 13.05 -2.95
N GLY A 41 27.84 12.46 -2.35
CA GLY A 41 29.03 13.17 -1.87
C GLY A 41 28.98 13.66 -0.43
N PHE A 42 28.00 13.23 0.36
CA PHE A 42 27.85 13.56 1.78
C PHE A 42 27.36 12.37 2.61
N ASP A 43 27.38 12.53 3.93
CA ASP A 43 26.94 11.53 4.89
C ASP A 43 25.43 11.63 5.13
N ASP A 44 24.69 10.68 4.54
CA ASP A 44 23.23 10.64 4.52
C ASP A 44 22.59 10.31 5.88
N ARG A 45 23.41 9.98 6.88
CA ARG A 45 22.98 9.91 8.28
C ARG A 45 22.57 11.27 8.83
N PHE A 46 23.14 12.35 8.29
CA PHE A 46 22.95 13.71 8.80
C PHE A 46 22.24 14.64 7.82
N TYR A 47 22.39 14.41 6.51
CA TYR A 47 21.85 15.29 5.49
C TYR A 47 20.90 14.52 4.55
N PRO A 48 19.75 15.09 4.17
CA PRO A 48 18.83 14.42 3.26
C PRO A 48 19.30 14.51 1.80
N HIS A 49 18.81 13.59 0.96
CA HIS A 49 19.08 13.60 -0.48
C HIS A 49 18.17 14.55 -1.24
N SER A 50 18.64 14.99 -2.40
CA SER A 50 17.80 15.53 -3.47
C SER A 50 17.74 14.55 -4.64
N VAL A 51 16.72 14.67 -5.48
CA VAL A 51 16.69 13.95 -6.77
C VAL A 51 17.73 14.58 -7.71
N GLN A 52 18.64 13.75 -8.22
CA GLN A 52 19.63 14.11 -9.24
C GLN A 52 19.10 13.82 -10.64
N CYS A 53 18.51 12.64 -10.84
CA CYS A 53 17.99 12.21 -12.13
C CYS A 53 16.74 11.33 -11.94
N ALA A 54 15.77 11.45 -12.85
CA ALA A 54 14.64 10.53 -12.95
C ALA A 54 14.42 10.14 -14.42
N THR A 55 14.30 8.84 -14.70
CA THR A 55 14.06 8.32 -16.05
C THR A 55 12.82 7.43 -16.05
N ALA A 56 11.85 7.75 -16.91
CA ALA A 56 10.59 7.01 -17.03
C ALA A 56 10.59 6.06 -18.22
N PHE A 57 9.98 4.89 -18.05
CA PHE A 57 9.82 3.84 -19.05
C PHE A 57 8.38 3.32 -19.04
N ASP A 58 7.90 2.87 -20.20
CA ASP A 58 6.75 1.98 -20.26
C ASP A 58 7.12 0.53 -19.88
N LEU A 59 6.13 -0.35 -19.82
CA LEU A 59 6.33 -1.77 -19.49
C LEU A 59 7.00 -2.55 -20.64
N GLU A 60 7.05 -1.97 -21.83
CA GLU A 60 7.76 -2.48 -22.98
C GLU A 60 9.26 -2.17 -22.94
N GLY A 61 9.69 -1.25 -22.07
CA GLY A 61 11.07 -0.83 -21.86
C GLY A 61 11.47 0.38 -22.71
N GLU A 62 10.53 1.05 -23.35
CA GLU A 62 10.80 2.28 -24.09
C GLU A 62 10.89 3.47 -23.13
N MET A 63 11.94 4.28 -23.25
CA MET A 63 12.08 5.50 -22.45
C MET A 63 11.04 6.53 -22.90
N LEU A 64 10.28 7.06 -21.95
CA LEU A 64 9.29 8.11 -22.17
C LEU A 64 9.90 9.51 -22.02
N TRP A 65 10.62 9.74 -20.92
CA TRP A 65 11.29 11.01 -20.64
C TRP A 65 12.40 10.84 -19.59
N ARG A 66 13.25 11.87 -19.48
CA ARG A 66 14.27 12.01 -18.44
C ARG A 66 14.27 13.43 -17.89
N ILE A 67 14.44 13.54 -16.57
CA ILE A 67 14.67 14.79 -15.84
C ILE A 67 16.06 14.69 -15.19
N GLY A 68 16.89 15.73 -15.37
CA GLY A 68 18.27 15.73 -14.89
C GLY A 68 19.18 14.82 -15.71
N GLU A 69 20.40 14.58 -15.21
CA GLU A 69 21.35 13.64 -15.79
C GLU A 69 21.93 12.74 -14.70
N PRO A 70 22.14 11.44 -14.98
CA PRO A 70 22.75 10.54 -14.02
C PRO A 70 24.16 11.00 -13.63
N ASP A 71 24.46 10.96 -12.34
CA ASP A 71 25.81 11.19 -11.81
C ASP A 71 26.55 9.84 -11.71
N PRO A 72 27.68 9.65 -12.41
CA PRO A 72 28.45 8.41 -12.36
C PRO A 72 29.16 8.16 -11.01
N GLU A 73 29.30 9.19 -10.17
CA GLU A 73 29.95 9.07 -8.85
C GLU A 73 28.98 8.55 -7.77
N VAL A 74 27.67 8.57 -8.04
CA VAL A 74 26.65 8.03 -7.14
C VAL A 74 26.63 6.51 -7.23
N ASN A 75 26.67 5.83 -6.08
CA ASN A 75 26.65 4.36 -5.99
C ASN A 75 25.50 3.84 -5.11
N GLY A 76 24.59 4.72 -4.66
CA GLY A 76 23.44 4.38 -3.83
C GLY A 76 23.19 5.39 -2.72
N SER A 77 22.09 5.16 -1.99
CA SER A 77 21.71 5.92 -0.80
C SER A 77 21.21 4.98 0.31
N GLY A 78 21.49 5.37 1.55
CA GLY A 78 20.97 4.79 2.80
C GLY A 78 19.73 5.48 3.34
N SER A 79 19.50 6.75 3.00
CA SER A 79 18.29 7.53 3.33
C SER A 79 17.20 7.45 2.25
N ASP A 80 16.07 8.14 2.43
CA ASP A 80 15.02 8.16 1.41
C ASP A 80 15.39 9.02 0.20
N ILE A 81 14.57 8.95 -0.85
CA ILE A 81 14.66 9.88 -1.99
C ILE A 81 13.33 10.63 -2.06
N PRO A 82 13.31 11.97 -2.05
CA PRO A 82 12.09 12.76 -1.96
C PRO A 82 11.39 12.81 -3.33
N ALA A 83 10.72 11.71 -3.70
CA ALA A 83 9.94 11.60 -4.93
C ALA A 83 8.65 10.82 -4.69
N GLN A 84 7.56 11.19 -5.37
CA GLN A 84 6.30 10.45 -5.41
C GLN A 84 5.64 10.58 -6.80
N ILE A 85 4.72 9.67 -7.10
CA ILE A 85 3.85 9.75 -8.29
C ILE A 85 2.41 9.86 -7.80
N TYR A 86 1.70 10.93 -8.15
CA TYR A 86 0.34 11.15 -7.69
C TYR A 86 -0.38 12.29 -8.45
N ASP A 87 -1.70 12.19 -8.62
CA ASP A 87 -2.58 13.26 -9.13
C ASP A 87 -2.77 14.35 -8.06
N ILE A 88 -1.77 15.22 -7.92
CA ILE A 88 -1.69 16.19 -6.81
C ILE A 88 -2.56 17.41 -7.05
N ASP A 89 -2.85 17.74 -8.31
CA ASP A 89 -3.76 18.84 -8.66
C ASP A 89 -5.18 18.40 -9.03
N ASN A 90 -5.47 17.10 -8.87
CA ASN A 90 -6.79 16.50 -9.01
C ASN A 90 -7.38 16.67 -10.43
N ASP A 91 -6.51 16.69 -11.44
CA ASP A 91 -6.85 16.79 -12.87
C ASP A 91 -7.16 15.43 -13.52
N GLY A 92 -6.93 14.34 -12.78
CA GLY A 92 -7.17 12.96 -13.22
C GLY A 92 -5.94 12.29 -13.86
N ASN A 93 -4.77 12.94 -13.86
CA ASN A 93 -3.50 12.38 -14.31
C ASN A 93 -2.47 12.45 -13.20
N ASN A 94 -1.59 11.44 -13.12
CA ASN A 94 -0.54 11.47 -12.11
C ASN A 94 0.61 12.42 -12.52
N GLU A 95 1.09 13.22 -11.57
CA GLU A 95 2.34 13.97 -11.65
C GLU A 95 3.51 13.14 -11.14
N PHE A 96 4.73 13.50 -11.59
CA PHE A 96 5.94 13.15 -10.87
C PHE A 96 6.36 14.32 -9.99
N ILE A 97 6.37 14.10 -8.68
CA ILE A 97 6.59 15.10 -7.64
C ILE A 97 7.94 14.80 -7.01
N CYS A 98 8.86 15.74 -6.97
CA CYS A 98 10.13 15.51 -6.27
C CYS A 98 10.76 16.76 -5.69
N CYS A 99 11.65 16.59 -4.70
CA CYS A 99 12.56 17.65 -4.28
C CYS A 99 13.88 17.52 -5.03
N MET A 100 14.30 18.61 -5.65
CA MET A 100 15.65 18.78 -6.20
C MET A 100 16.36 19.86 -5.37
N LYS A 101 17.65 20.09 -5.64
CA LYS A 101 18.56 20.94 -4.83
C LYS A 101 18.01 22.31 -4.40
N ASP A 102 17.08 22.88 -5.16
CA ASP A 102 16.60 24.25 -4.98
C ASP A 102 15.06 24.39 -4.96
N GLY A 103 14.32 23.30 -4.73
CA GLY A 103 12.86 23.38 -4.63
C GLY A 103 12.12 22.06 -4.62
N LEU A 104 10.83 22.16 -4.35
CA LEU A 104 9.83 21.14 -4.67
C LEU A 104 9.35 21.35 -6.11
N TYR A 105 9.38 20.29 -6.91
CA TYR A 105 9.08 20.30 -8.32
C TYR A 105 7.90 19.38 -8.62
N ILE A 106 6.97 19.89 -9.43
CA ILE A 106 5.83 19.14 -9.94
C ILE A 106 5.98 19.02 -11.45
N PHE A 107 6.19 17.81 -11.95
CA PHE A 107 6.31 17.51 -13.37
C PHE A 107 5.06 16.80 -13.86
N ASN A 108 4.65 17.12 -15.09
CA ASN A 108 3.62 16.36 -15.78
C ASN A 108 4.11 14.92 -15.99
N GLY A 109 3.42 13.93 -15.41
CA GLY A 109 3.86 12.54 -15.42
C GLY A 109 4.02 11.97 -16.83
N LYS A 110 3.16 12.37 -17.79
CA LYS A 110 3.21 11.86 -19.16
C LYS A 110 4.43 12.36 -19.94
N THR A 111 4.85 13.60 -19.71
CA THR A 111 5.82 14.29 -20.59
C THR A 111 7.13 14.66 -19.92
N GLY A 112 7.23 14.55 -18.60
CA GLY A 112 8.38 15.01 -17.82
C GLY A 112 8.57 16.54 -17.85
N LYS A 113 7.60 17.30 -18.39
CA LYS A 113 7.67 18.77 -18.42
C LYS A 113 7.29 19.36 -17.07
N LEU A 114 8.04 20.36 -16.63
CA LEU A 114 7.77 21.09 -15.40
C LEU A 114 6.39 21.78 -15.46
N LYS A 115 5.47 21.44 -14.55
CA LYS A 115 4.20 22.15 -14.32
C LYS A 115 4.43 23.33 -13.39
N SER A 116 5.07 23.11 -12.24
CA SER A 116 5.34 24.16 -11.25
C SER A 116 6.56 23.85 -10.39
N LYS A 117 7.10 24.89 -9.74
CA LYS A 117 8.20 24.81 -8.79
C LYS A 117 7.88 25.69 -7.58
N HIS A 118 8.13 25.17 -6.39
CA HIS A 118 7.86 25.83 -5.12
C HIS A 118 9.13 25.85 -4.26
N PRO A 119 9.36 26.93 -3.48
CA PRO A 119 10.48 26.99 -2.55
C PRO A 119 10.30 25.95 -1.44
N LEU A 120 11.39 25.38 -0.96
CA LEU A 120 11.37 24.56 0.26
C LEU A 120 11.17 25.48 1.48
N PRO A 121 10.44 25.02 2.51
CA PRO A 121 10.26 25.79 3.75
C PRO A 121 11.54 25.89 4.60
N ASP A 122 12.50 24.99 4.36
CA ASP A 122 13.82 24.92 4.98
C ASP A 122 14.80 24.25 4.02
N GLU A 123 16.10 24.55 4.14
CA GLU A 123 17.13 23.97 3.25
C GLU A 123 17.21 22.44 3.33
N ASN A 124 16.81 21.83 4.46
CA ASN A 124 16.82 20.39 4.66
C ASN A 124 15.42 19.76 4.56
N ALA A 125 14.38 20.50 4.14
CA ALA A 125 13.01 20.01 4.02
C ALA A 125 12.81 19.15 2.76
N HIS A 126 13.67 18.17 2.54
CA HIS A 126 13.69 17.33 1.35
C HIS A 126 14.14 15.90 1.67
N ASP A 127 13.91 15.39 2.88
CA ASP A 127 14.24 13.99 3.20
C ASP A 127 13.28 13.00 2.53
N CYS A 128 11.98 13.30 2.62
CA CYS A 128 10.93 12.58 1.91
C CYS A 128 9.76 13.52 1.62
N ILE A 129 8.82 13.04 0.79
CA ILE A 129 7.55 13.68 0.49
C ILE A 129 6.45 12.73 0.94
N VAL A 130 5.56 13.21 1.81
CA VAL A 130 4.35 12.50 2.22
C VAL A 130 3.14 13.28 1.74
N ILE A 131 2.15 12.60 1.16
CA ILE A 131 0.90 13.16 0.65
C ILE A 131 -0.23 12.70 1.58
N ALA A 132 -1.05 13.64 2.06
CA ALA A 132 -2.11 13.40 3.05
C ALA A 132 -3.36 14.23 2.74
N ASP A 133 -4.50 13.82 3.29
CA ASP A 133 -5.75 14.58 3.32
C ASP A 133 -6.02 15.16 4.72
N LEU A 134 -5.17 16.09 5.16
CA LEU A 134 -5.28 16.73 6.49
C LEU A 134 -6.55 17.60 6.60
N GLU A 135 -7.08 18.03 5.46
CA GLU A 135 -8.22 18.94 5.37
C GLU A 135 -9.57 18.22 5.24
N GLY A 136 -9.56 16.92 4.96
CA GLY A 136 -10.73 16.04 4.86
C GLY A 136 -11.57 16.31 3.62
N THR A 137 -10.89 16.42 2.49
CA THR A 137 -11.48 16.74 1.18
C THR A 137 -11.92 15.52 0.39
N GLY A 138 -11.51 14.32 0.82
CA GLY A 138 -11.67 13.05 0.11
C GLY A 138 -10.63 12.83 -1.00
N HIS A 139 -9.62 13.70 -1.11
CA HIS A 139 -8.53 13.59 -2.08
C HIS A 139 -7.24 14.18 -1.47
N PRO A 140 -6.24 13.35 -1.11
CA PRO A 140 -4.98 13.82 -0.53
C PRO A 140 -4.27 14.88 -1.37
N GLN A 141 -4.17 16.12 -0.88
CA GLN A 141 -3.44 17.21 -1.57
C GLN A 141 -2.48 17.99 -0.69
N ASN A 142 -2.47 17.70 0.62
CA ASN A 142 -1.49 18.29 1.51
C ASN A 142 -0.16 17.58 1.32
N ILE A 143 0.93 18.35 1.27
CA ILE A 143 2.29 17.82 1.19
C ILE A 143 2.97 18.02 2.53
N ILE A 144 3.54 16.97 3.08
CA ILE A 144 4.41 17.04 4.24
C ILE A 144 5.84 16.83 3.77
N LEU A 145 6.69 17.81 4.09
CA LEU A 145 8.13 17.75 3.90
C LEU A 145 8.80 17.63 5.27
N LYS A 146 9.96 16.99 5.32
CA LYS A 146 10.72 16.87 6.57
C LYS A 146 12.22 16.91 6.38
N ASN A 147 12.93 17.19 7.45
CA ASN A 147 14.35 16.91 7.58
C ASN A 147 14.57 15.48 8.11
N ARG A 148 15.83 15.06 8.31
CA ARG A 148 16.14 13.68 8.69
C ARG A 148 15.36 13.15 9.90
N TYR A 149 15.28 13.87 11.02
CA TYR A 149 14.73 13.29 12.26
C TYR A 149 14.00 14.24 13.21
N HIS A 150 13.96 15.56 12.94
CA HIS A 150 13.64 16.53 13.98
C HIS A 150 12.50 17.48 13.66
N LYS A 151 12.23 17.72 12.37
CA LYS A 151 11.27 18.73 11.95
C LYS A 151 10.55 18.34 10.68
N LEU A 152 9.26 18.61 10.66
CA LEU A 152 8.41 18.49 9.47
C LEU A 152 7.51 19.72 9.30
N TRP A 153 7.10 19.94 8.06
CA TRP A 153 6.27 21.05 7.62
C TRP A 153 5.12 20.50 6.79
N ALA A 154 3.89 20.79 7.18
CA ALA A 154 2.71 20.49 6.37
C ALA A 154 2.35 21.69 5.50
N LEU A 155 2.13 21.44 4.22
CA LEU A 155 1.82 22.42 3.19
C LEU A 155 0.37 22.25 2.74
N ASP A 156 -0.30 23.37 2.48
CA ASP A 156 -1.63 23.42 1.87
C ASP A 156 -1.56 23.10 0.37
N THR A 157 -2.73 23.06 -0.27
CA THR A 157 -2.88 22.87 -1.73
C THR A 157 -2.24 23.97 -2.59
N ASN A 158 -1.81 25.07 -1.99
CA ASN A 158 -1.06 26.15 -2.64
C ASN A 158 0.44 26.11 -2.28
N PHE A 159 0.90 25.00 -1.69
CA PHE A 159 2.28 24.77 -1.25
C PHE A 159 2.76 25.77 -0.19
N LYS A 160 1.84 26.33 0.62
CA LYS A 160 2.18 27.20 1.75
C LYS A 160 2.16 26.41 3.04
N VAL A 161 3.13 26.67 3.91
CA VAL A 161 3.19 26.04 5.24
C VAL A 161 1.93 26.39 6.04
N MET A 162 1.18 25.35 6.41
CA MET A 162 0.03 25.42 7.31
C MET A 162 0.50 25.41 8.76
N TRP A 163 1.36 24.46 9.08
CA TRP A 163 1.91 24.25 10.41
C TRP A 163 3.25 23.50 10.33
N THR A 164 4.00 23.55 11.43
CA THR A 164 5.32 22.97 11.57
C THR A 164 5.36 22.19 12.88
N PHE A 165 5.96 21.01 12.86
CA PHE A 165 6.14 20.19 14.05
C PHE A 165 7.63 19.91 14.28
N GLU A 166 8.06 19.99 15.55
CA GLU A 166 9.41 19.63 15.98
C GLU A 166 9.32 18.50 17.02
N GLY A 167 10.03 17.41 16.77
CA GLY A 167 9.99 16.20 17.59
C GLY A 167 10.74 15.05 16.92
N ASN A 168 10.67 13.85 17.52
CA ASN A 168 11.21 12.65 16.88
C ASN A 168 10.21 12.13 15.84
N ILE A 169 10.50 12.39 14.57
CA ILE A 169 9.61 12.08 13.43
C ILE A 169 9.98 10.79 12.69
N GLY A 170 10.98 10.06 13.20
CA GLY A 170 11.44 8.80 12.60
C GLY A 170 11.89 8.93 11.14
N HIS A 171 11.88 7.80 10.46
CA HIS A 171 12.31 7.72 9.06
C HIS A 171 11.28 8.21 8.06
N TYR A 172 10.02 7.82 8.21
CA TYR A 172 8.95 8.18 7.28
C TYR A 172 7.60 8.26 8.00
N PRO A 173 6.97 9.45 8.11
CA PRO A 173 5.63 9.58 8.67
C PRO A 173 4.55 8.89 7.84
N TRP A 174 3.52 8.35 8.47
CA TRP A 174 2.39 7.73 7.77
C TRP A 174 1.08 8.48 8.04
N PRO A 175 0.39 8.99 7.00
CA PRO A 175 -0.93 9.60 7.15
C PRO A 175 -2.03 8.55 7.15
N TYR A 176 -3.02 8.65 8.04
CA TYR A 176 -4.17 7.75 8.10
C TYR A 176 -5.34 8.37 8.90
N ASP A 177 -6.57 8.25 8.42
CA ASP A 177 -7.80 8.59 9.15
C ASP A 177 -8.09 7.59 10.29
N LEU A 178 -7.46 7.82 11.45
CA LEU A 178 -7.46 6.88 12.57
C LEU A 178 -8.80 6.90 13.31
N ASP A 179 -9.40 8.08 13.47
CA ASP A 179 -10.65 8.24 14.24
C ASP A 179 -11.93 8.18 13.38
N GLY A 180 -11.83 8.29 12.06
CA GLY A 180 -12.93 8.16 11.12
C GLY A 180 -13.68 9.47 10.89
N ASP A 181 -13.05 10.62 11.15
CA ASP A 181 -13.63 11.93 10.88
C ASP A 181 -13.48 12.38 9.41
N GLY A 182 -12.77 11.58 8.60
CA GLY A 182 -12.50 11.83 7.19
C GLY A 182 -11.25 12.67 6.93
N ARG A 183 -10.47 13.03 7.95
CA ARG A 183 -9.16 13.68 7.83
C ARG A 183 -8.07 12.69 8.21
N ASP A 184 -6.91 12.80 7.58
CA ASP A 184 -5.76 12.03 8.01
C ASP A 184 -5.16 12.62 9.32
N GLU A 185 -4.98 11.77 10.33
CA GLU A 185 -3.93 11.93 11.33
C GLU A 185 -2.56 11.65 10.70
N LEU A 186 -1.51 12.16 11.32
CA LEU A 186 -0.13 11.88 10.94
C LEU A 186 0.61 11.13 12.04
N ILE A 187 0.98 9.88 11.77
CA ILE A 187 1.87 9.08 12.62
C ILE A 187 3.31 9.48 12.26
N ALA A 188 3.90 10.39 13.04
CA ALA A 188 5.21 10.97 12.81
C ALA A 188 6.21 10.48 13.87
N GLY A 189 6.91 9.39 13.55
CA GLY A 189 7.85 8.76 14.46
C GLY A 189 7.12 8.22 15.69
N TYR A 190 7.35 8.84 16.84
CA TYR A 190 6.70 8.47 18.10
C TYR A 190 5.59 9.41 18.54
N ASN A 191 5.10 10.26 17.63
CA ASN A 191 3.99 11.16 17.89
C ASN A 191 2.88 10.89 16.88
N VAL A 192 1.63 10.86 17.35
CA VAL A 192 0.47 10.90 16.47
C VAL A 192 -0.13 12.29 16.55
N LEU A 193 -0.20 12.96 15.40
CA LEU A 193 -0.66 14.33 15.26
C LEU A 193 -2.02 14.35 14.58
N ASN A 194 -2.90 15.27 14.98
CA ASN A 194 -4.11 15.56 14.21
C ASN A 194 -3.78 16.35 12.92
N GLY A 195 -4.78 16.56 12.06
CA GLY A 195 -4.63 17.35 10.82
C GLY A 195 -4.16 18.81 11.00
N LYS A 196 -4.08 19.32 12.24
CA LYS A 196 -3.57 20.66 12.59
C LYS A 196 -2.16 20.64 13.17
N GLY A 197 -1.52 19.47 13.27
CA GLY A 197 -0.17 19.29 13.81
C GLY A 197 -0.11 19.25 15.34
N GLU A 198 -1.23 19.08 16.03
CA GLU A 198 -1.29 18.96 17.49
C GLU A 198 -1.14 17.49 17.89
N VAL A 199 -0.32 17.22 18.91
CA VAL A 199 -0.12 15.85 19.42
C VAL A 199 -1.41 15.34 20.07
N LEU A 200 -1.94 14.23 19.54
CA LEU A 200 -3.04 13.48 20.13
C LEU A 200 -2.51 12.54 21.23
N TRP A 201 -1.50 11.75 20.89
CA TRP A 201 -0.85 10.80 21.79
C TRP A 201 0.56 10.45 21.31
N THR A 202 1.33 9.76 22.15
CA THR A 202 2.73 9.41 21.90
C THR A 202 2.98 7.92 22.06
N ILE A 203 3.88 7.39 21.25
CA ILE A 203 4.36 6.02 21.32
C ILE A 203 5.49 5.95 22.35
N ASP A 204 5.37 5.03 23.31
CA ASP A 204 6.38 4.79 24.33
C ASP A 204 7.45 3.84 23.78
N MET A 205 8.47 4.40 23.13
CA MET A 205 9.63 3.67 22.61
C MET A 205 10.90 4.53 22.69
N GLU A 206 12.04 3.88 22.87
CA GLU A 206 13.36 4.52 22.78
C GLU A 206 13.86 4.56 21.33
N ASP A 207 14.88 5.38 21.05
CA ASP A 207 15.49 5.57 19.74
C ASP A 207 14.55 6.27 18.73
N HIS A 208 14.32 5.72 17.53
CA HIS A 208 13.45 6.28 16.50
C HIS A 208 12.64 5.20 15.79
N ALA A 209 11.51 5.58 15.19
CA ALA A 209 10.71 4.67 14.40
C ALA A 209 11.43 4.35 13.08
N ASP A 210 11.70 3.07 12.86
CA ASP A 210 12.24 2.56 11.61
C ASP A 210 11.13 2.32 10.58
N CYS A 211 10.00 1.76 11.01
CA CYS A 211 8.84 1.54 10.16
C CYS A 211 7.53 1.75 10.93
N ILE A 212 6.50 2.20 10.20
CA ILE A 212 5.17 2.47 10.73
C ILE A 212 4.16 1.74 9.84
N TRP A 213 3.23 1.03 10.46
CA TRP A 213 2.14 0.37 9.79
C TRP A 213 0.80 0.68 10.41
N VAL A 214 -0.24 0.68 9.59
CA VAL A 214 -1.64 0.66 10.04
C VAL A 214 -2.31 -0.60 9.54
N ALA A 215 -2.94 -1.35 10.43
CA ALA A 215 -3.64 -2.58 10.08
C ALA A 215 -4.77 -2.88 11.06
N ASP A 216 -5.74 -3.69 10.61
CA ASP A 216 -6.70 -4.36 11.48
C ASP A 216 -6.06 -5.65 12.04
N LEU A 217 -5.73 -5.67 13.32
CA LEU A 217 -5.01 -6.79 13.94
C LEU A 217 -5.90 -7.99 14.21
N ASP A 218 -7.15 -7.80 14.62
CA ASP A 218 -8.00 -8.90 15.06
C ASP A 218 -9.04 -9.31 14.01
N GLN A 219 -8.98 -8.69 12.83
CA GLN A 219 -9.86 -8.92 11.68
C GLN A 219 -11.31 -8.54 11.99
N ASP A 220 -11.50 -7.53 12.85
CA ASP A 220 -12.79 -6.93 13.14
C ASP A 220 -12.75 -5.43 12.81
N PRO A 221 -13.31 -5.01 11.65
CA PRO A 221 -13.23 -3.62 11.23
C PRO A 221 -14.04 -2.68 12.15
N SER A 222 -14.84 -3.21 13.08
CA SER A 222 -15.58 -2.41 14.06
C SER A 222 -14.73 -1.91 15.24
N ASP A 223 -13.58 -2.55 15.50
CA ASP A 223 -12.64 -2.14 16.56
C ASP A 223 -11.70 -1.00 16.10
N GLY A 224 -11.73 -0.69 14.80
CA GLY A 224 -10.91 0.35 14.18
C GLY A 224 -9.47 -0.09 13.91
N PRO A 225 -8.69 0.75 13.21
CA PRO A 225 -7.33 0.41 12.85
C PRO A 225 -6.39 0.38 14.07
N ASN A 226 -5.26 -0.29 13.91
CA ASN A 226 -4.19 -0.34 14.90
C ASN A 226 -2.90 0.23 14.31
N VAL A 227 -2.17 0.98 15.13
CA VAL A 227 -0.87 1.56 14.77
C VAL A 227 0.22 0.61 15.25
N ILE A 228 1.03 0.11 14.32
CA ILE A 228 2.11 -0.84 14.57
C ILE A 228 3.43 -0.15 14.24
N VAL A 229 4.38 -0.17 15.17
CA VAL A 229 5.67 0.52 15.00
C VAL A 229 6.84 -0.39 15.31
N GLY A 230 7.80 -0.41 14.39
CA GLY A 230 9.09 -1.08 14.54
C GLY A 230 10.22 -0.07 14.80
N GLY A 231 11.18 -0.48 15.64
CA GLY A 231 12.38 0.28 15.98
C GLY A 231 13.20 -0.53 16.97
N ALA A 232 13.52 0.05 18.13
CA ALA A 232 14.19 -0.67 19.23
C ALA A 232 13.44 -1.95 19.66
N ASP A 233 12.10 -1.87 19.71
CA ASP A 233 11.17 -2.97 19.93
C ASP A 233 10.15 -3.03 18.77
N SER A 234 9.15 -3.91 18.84
CA SER A 234 7.91 -3.80 18.06
C SER A 234 6.71 -3.55 18.98
N THR A 235 5.81 -2.65 18.62
CA THR A 235 4.64 -2.32 19.44
C THR A 235 3.38 -2.18 18.59
N ALA A 236 2.22 -2.44 19.19
CA ALA A 236 0.92 -2.14 18.61
C ALA A 236 0.04 -1.33 19.57
N TYR A 237 -0.67 -0.36 19.03
CA TYR A 237 -1.61 0.51 19.74
C TYR A 237 -2.96 0.51 19.03
N THR A 238 -4.03 0.70 19.80
CA THR A 238 -5.32 1.13 19.24
C THR A 238 -5.18 2.51 18.60
N TRP A 239 -6.12 2.87 17.72
CA TRP A 239 -6.17 4.18 17.06
C TRP A 239 -6.14 5.37 18.05
N ASP A 240 -6.65 5.18 19.28
CA ASP A 240 -6.68 6.18 20.35
C ASP A 240 -5.46 6.12 21.31
N GLY A 241 -4.44 5.33 20.98
CA GLY A 241 -3.14 5.35 21.67
C GLY A 241 -3.02 4.43 22.89
N LYS A 242 -3.92 3.47 23.06
CA LYS A 242 -3.78 2.43 24.10
C LYS A 242 -2.88 1.30 23.60
N LEU A 243 -1.81 1.02 24.35
CA LEU A 243 -0.92 -0.11 24.07
C LEU A 243 -1.70 -1.44 24.12
N ILE A 244 -1.59 -2.22 23.05
CA ILE A 244 -2.13 -3.57 22.94
C ILE A 244 -1.05 -4.57 23.38
N TRP A 245 0.12 -4.51 22.75
CA TRP A 245 1.27 -5.35 23.09
C TRP A 245 2.59 -4.67 22.75
N ARG A 246 3.65 -5.16 23.38
CA ARG A 246 5.06 -4.84 23.10
C ARG A 246 5.82 -6.14 22.96
N TYR A 247 6.49 -6.31 21.83
CA TYR A 247 7.29 -7.47 21.48
C TYR A 247 8.77 -7.11 21.57
N THR A 248 9.47 -7.77 22.50
CA THR A 248 10.86 -7.46 22.88
C THR A 248 11.81 -8.64 22.64
N GLU A 249 11.38 -9.66 21.90
CA GLU A 249 12.26 -10.78 21.56
C GLU A 249 13.22 -10.43 20.41
N THR A 250 13.00 -9.31 19.72
CA THR A 250 13.92 -8.76 18.69
C THR A 250 14.89 -7.76 19.30
N VAL A 251 15.99 -7.52 18.60
CA VAL A 251 17.04 -6.56 18.98
C VAL A 251 16.78 -5.19 18.36
N GLU A 252 16.35 -5.16 17.09
CA GLU A 252 15.91 -3.95 16.39
C GLU A 252 15.06 -4.40 15.19
N SER A 253 13.79 -3.99 15.16
CA SER A 253 12.81 -4.38 14.14
C SER A 253 12.73 -3.32 13.03
N GLN A 254 13.64 -3.40 12.06
CA GLN A 254 13.77 -2.36 11.03
C GLN A 254 12.61 -2.35 10.02
N ASN A 255 12.05 -3.52 9.72
CA ASN A 255 10.90 -3.64 8.85
C ASN A 255 9.88 -4.55 9.51
N LEU A 256 8.62 -4.14 9.40
CA LEU A 256 7.46 -4.96 9.71
C LEU A 256 6.66 -5.16 8.42
N ALA A 257 5.91 -6.24 8.39
CA ALA A 257 5.09 -6.67 7.27
C ALA A 257 3.82 -7.32 7.85
N PRO A 258 2.82 -6.53 8.27
CA PRO A 258 1.52 -7.06 8.64
C PRO A 258 0.84 -7.75 7.45
N GLY A 259 0.26 -8.93 7.66
CA GLY A 259 -0.43 -9.70 6.63
C GLY A 259 -1.12 -10.93 7.19
N ASN A 260 -2.11 -11.45 6.47
CA ASN A 260 -2.80 -12.70 6.77
C ASN A 260 -2.05 -13.89 6.13
N PHE A 261 -0.86 -14.20 6.66
CA PHE A 261 0.05 -15.19 6.06
C PHE A 261 -0.30 -16.63 6.43
N ILE A 262 -0.96 -16.84 7.57
CA ILE A 262 -1.50 -18.14 8.00
C ILE A 262 -3.00 -17.99 8.23
N PRO A 263 -3.81 -17.99 7.16
CA PRO A 263 -5.22 -17.63 7.23
C PRO A 263 -6.10 -18.52 8.12
N GLU A 264 -5.61 -19.70 8.50
CA GLU A 264 -6.27 -20.58 9.46
C GLU A 264 -6.23 -20.02 10.89
N ASN A 265 -5.32 -19.09 11.17
CA ASN A 265 -5.28 -18.33 12.41
C ASN A 265 -6.24 -17.15 12.33
N LYS A 266 -6.92 -16.86 13.45
CA LYS A 266 -7.62 -15.58 13.58
C LYS A 266 -6.59 -14.46 13.73
N GLY A 267 -6.84 -13.35 13.05
CA GLY A 267 -6.10 -12.11 13.19
C GLY A 267 -4.91 -12.01 12.23
N THR A 268 -4.41 -10.79 12.09
CA THR A 268 -3.29 -10.44 11.22
C THR A 268 -1.96 -10.85 11.87
N GLU A 269 -1.13 -11.61 11.16
CA GLU A 269 0.26 -11.84 11.56
C GLU A 269 1.15 -10.63 11.23
N ILE A 270 2.28 -10.54 11.93
CA ILE A 270 3.30 -9.52 11.70
C ILE A 270 4.60 -10.24 11.37
N GLY A 271 4.92 -10.25 10.08
CA GLY A 271 6.25 -10.61 9.61
C GLY A 271 7.21 -9.45 9.84
N GLY A 272 8.50 -9.72 9.89
CA GLY A 272 9.46 -8.63 10.02
C GLY A 272 10.90 -9.09 10.01
N LEU A 273 11.78 -8.11 10.18
CA LEU A 273 13.22 -8.30 10.22
C LEU A 273 13.80 -7.83 11.54
N ASP A 274 14.55 -8.71 12.19
CA ASP A 274 15.32 -8.47 13.40
C ASP A 274 16.81 -8.26 13.08
N ARG A 275 17.42 -7.14 13.47
CA ARG A 275 18.89 -6.96 13.42
C ARG A 275 19.58 -7.60 14.63
N ILE A 276 19.67 -8.91 14.58
CA ILE A 276 20.28 -9.79 15.61
C ILE A 276 21.66 -9.30 16.09
N VAL A 277 22.53 -8.86 15.18
CA VAL A 277 23.83 -8.26 15.52
C VAL A 277 23.90 -6.93 14.79
N ARG A 278 23.90 -5.78 15.51
CA ARG A 278 23.75 -4.40 14.98
C ARG A 278 25.03 -3.72 14.48
N THR A 279 26.21 -4.28 14.74
CA THR A 279 27.49 -3.65 14.35
C THR A 279 28.56 -4.65 13.91
N GLY A 280 29.47 -4.20 13.03
CA GLY A 280 30.69 -4.93 12.67
C GLY A 280 30.55 -5.84 11.43
N GLU A 281 31.68 -6.42 11.03
CA GLU A 281 31.78 -7.25 9.81
C GLU A 281 30.98 -8.57 9.89
N ASN A 282 30.63 -9.01 11.10
CA ASN A 282 29.86 -10.24 11.36
C ASN A 282 28.37 -9.98 11.65
N GLY A 283 27.86 -8.86 11.15
CA GLY A 283 26.45 -8.52 11.30
C GLY A 283 25.48 -9.56 10.78
N LYS A 284 24.29 -9.56 11.38
CA LYS A 284 23.25 -10.55 11.11
C LYS A 284 21.90 -9.89 11.29
N ASP A 285 21.04 -10.08 10.30
CA ASP A 285 19.60 -9.88 10.40
C ASP A 285 18.85 -11.21 10.25
N GLY A 286 17.59 -11.31 10.65
CA GLY A 286 16.81 -12.53 10.48
C GLY A 286 15.33 -12.25 10.38
N VAL A 287 14.60 -13.12 9.68
CA VAL A 287 13.14 -13.00 9.56
C VAL A 287 12.46 -13.52 10.82
N PHE A 288 11.40 -12.86 11.25
CA PHE A 288 10.51 -13.37 12.29
C PHE A 288 9.04 -13.25 11.85
N LEU A 289 8.17 -14.00 12.53
CA LEU A 289 6.73 -13.96 12.38
C LEU A 289 6.09 -14.09 13.76
N ILE A 290 5.20 -13.15 14.10
CA ILE A 290 4.36 -13.21 15.31
C ILE A 290 2.89 -13.17 14.91
N ASN A 291 2.00 -13.70 15.76
CA ASN A 291 0.56 -13.50 15.58
C ASN A 291 0.10 -12.11 16.07
N TYR A 292 -1.18 -11.79 15.88
CA TYR A 292 -1.77 -10.52 16.29
C TYR A 292 -1.72 -10.23 17.80
N LYS A 293 -1.36 -11.22 18.63
CA LYS A 293 -1.16 -11.11 20.08
C LYS A 293 0.32 -11.05 20.48
N ALA A 294 1.22 -10.91 19.51
CA ALA A 294 2.66 -10.93 19.68
C ALA A 294 3.25 -12.26 20.22
N GLU A 295 2.61 -13.39 19.94
CA GLU A 295 3.20 -14.70 20.18
C GLU A 295 4.08 -15.11 18.98
N THR A 296 5.33 -15.49 19.25
CA THR A 296 6.29 -15.92 18.21
C THR A 296 5.82 -17.22 17.53
N LEU A 297 5.57 -17.13 16.23
CA LEU A 297 5.23 -18.27 15.36
C LEU A 297 6.49 -18.82 14.66
N PHE A 298 7.37 -17.92 14.24
CA PHE A 298 8.64 -18.26 13.59
C PHE A 298 9.71 -17.22 13.95
N LYS A 299 10.94 -17.69 14.14
CA LYS A 299 12.12 -16.83 14.25
C LYS A 299 13.32 -17.51 13.61
N GLU A 300 13.92 -16.85 12.64
CA GLU A 300 15.05 -17.39 11.89
C GLU A 300 16.31 -17.46 12.77
N ASP A 301 16.90 -18.65 12.88
CA ASP A 301 18.21 -18.84 13.48
C ASP A 301 19.31 -18.68 12.42
N ARG A 302 19.53 -17.42 11.98
CA ARG A 302 20.46 -17.12 10.89
C ARG A 302 21.90 -17.47 11.25
N LYS A 303 22.49 -18.40 10.50
CA LYS A 303 23.87 -18.86 10.70
C LYS A 303 24.92 -18.05 9.95
N VAL A 304 24.58 -17.53 8.77
CA VAL A 304 25.50 -16.78 7.90
C VAL A 304 25.47 -15.27 8.19
N PRO A 305 26.62 -14.57 8.13
CA PRO A 305 26.62 -13.10 8.15
C PRO A 305 25.76 -12.52 7.02
N GLY A 306 25.20 -11.34 7.23
CA GLY A 306 24.39 -10.65 6.23
C GLY A 306 23.60 -9.50 6.83
N TRP A 307 23.29 -8.54 5.97
CA TRP A 307 22.64 -7.29 6.35
C TRP A 307 21.63 -6.85 5.30
N SER A 308 20.77 -5.93 5.72
CA SER A 308 19.87 -5.19 4.83
C SER A 308 18.88 -6.10 4.10
N SER A 309 18.56 -7.27 4.67
CA SER A 309 17.38 -7.98 4.23
C SER A 309 16.17 -7.07 4.49
N ILE A 310 15.15 -7.20 3.65
CA ILE A 310 13.95 -6.38 3.76
C ILE A 310 12.76 -7.32 3.65
N ALA A 311 11.81 -7.17 4.57
CA ALA A 311 10.55 -7.90 4.60
C ALA A 311 9.37 -6.96 4.34
N THR A 312 8.45 -7.37 3.49
CA THR A 312 7.18 -6.67 3.23
C THR A 312 6.10 -7.69 2.86
N THR A 313 4.84 -7.27 2.86
CA THR A 313 3.69 -8.10 2.47
C THR A 313 3.42 -7.92 0.99
N ILE A 314 3.10 -9.00 0.27
CA ILE A 314 2.49 -8.96 -1.07
C ILE A 314 1.16 -9.69 -1.05
N HIS A 315 0.08 -8.95 -1.32
CA HIS A 315 -1.28 -9.48 -1.34
C HIS A 315 -1.62 -10.10 -2.70
N ASN A 316 -2.26 -11.27 -2.70
CA ASN A 316 -2.86 -11.90 -3.88
C ASN A 316 -1.88 -12.23 -5.03
N PHE A 317 -0.59 -12.42 -4.78
CA PHE A 317 0.38 -12.73 -5.84
C PHE A 317 0.01 -13.99 -6.64
N ASP A 318 -0.46 -15.04 -5.97
CA ASP A 318 -0.85 -16.32 -6.57
C ASP A 318 -2.29 -16.36 -7.09
N GLY A 319 -3.06 -15.28 -6.92
CA GLY A 319 -4.45 -15.17 -7.36
C GLY A 319 -5.47 -15.81 -6.41
N THR A 320 -5.06 -16.26 -5.22
CA THR A 320 -5.95 -16.92 -4.23
C THR A 320 -6.56 -15.95 -3.21
N GLY A 321 -6.14 -14.68 -3.24
CA GLY A 321 -6.46 -13.66 -2.25
C GLY A 321 -5.61 -13.71 -0.98
N ARG A 322 -4.56 -14.54 -0.95
CA ARG A 322 -3.68 -14.71 0.22
C ARG A 322 -2.53 -13.72 0.24
N ASP A 323 -2.10 -13.37 1.44
CA ASP A 323 -0.87 -12.63 1.65
C ASP A 323 0.33 -13.56 1.70
N HIS A 324 1.44 -13.06 1.19
CA HIS A 324 2.72 -13.73 1.22
C HIS A 324 3.78 -12.79 1.75
N LEU A 325 4.76 -13.35 2.46
CA LEU A 325 5.90 -12.61 2.95
C LEU A 325 6.94 -12.49 1.85
N LEU A 326 7.17 -11.28 1.35
CA LEU A 326 8.21 -10.97 0.37
C LEU A 326 9.48 -10.55 1.12
N VAL A 327 10.55 -11.32 0.95
CA VAL A 327 11.85 -11.05 1.60
C VAL A 327 12.96 -10.98 0.57
N TYR A 328 13.69 -9.86 0.52
CA TYR A 328 14.77 -9.64 -0.45
C TYR A 328 16.04 -9.08 0.19
N LYS A 329 17.12 -8.97 -0.60
CA LYS A 329 18.49 -8.59 -0.15
C LYS A 329 19.05 -9.41 1.00
N ARG A 330 18.82 -10.73 0.95
CA ARG A 330 19.16 -11.62 2.06
C ARG A 330 20.64 -12.03 2.13
N SER A 331 21.56 -11.37 1.43
CA SER A 331 23.02 -11.57 1.57
C SER A 331 23.45 -13.05 1.63
N GLY A 332 23.29 -13.77 0.52
CA GLY A 332 23.68 -15.19 0.42
C GLY A 332 22.65 -16.21 0.94
N LEU A 333 21.46 -15.78 1.33
CA LEU A 333 20.29 -16.64 1.54
C LEU A 333 19.27 -16.48 0.40
N PRO A 334 18.40 -17.48 0.16
CA PRO A 334 17.33 -17.37 -0.84
C PRO A 334 16.40 -16.20 -0.52
N ALA A 335 16.31 -15.26 -1.47
CA ALA A 335 15.35 -14.16 -1.47
C ALA A 335 14.15 -14.55 -2.35
N GLY A 336 12.96 -14.09 -1.99
CA GLY A 336 11.75 -14.53 -2.67
C GLY A 336 10.47 -14.13 -1.97
N ILE A 337 9.40 -14.82 -2.35
CA ILE A 337 8.07 -14.78 -1.77
C ILE A 337 7.85 -16.10 -1.04
N PHE A 338 7.40 -16.03 0.20
CA PHE A 338 7.20 -17.16 1.09
C PHE A 338 5.76 -17.16 1.62
N ASP A 339 5.22 -18.34 1.90
CA ASP A 339 3.97 -18.45 2.65
C ASP A 339 4.20 -18.24 4.17
N GLY A 340 3.14 -18.30 4.97
CA GLY A 340 3.24 -18.13 6.43
C GLY A 340 3.99 -19.25 7.16
N HIS A 341 4.31 -20.37 6.49
CA HIS A 341 5.16 -21.42 7.01
C HIS A 341 6.63 -21.27 6.57
N MET A 342 6.94 -20.17 5.89
CA MET A 342 8.25 -19.85 5.32
C MET A 342 8.68 -20.81 4.20
N ASP A 343 7.73 -21.52 3.58
CA ASP A 343 7.99 -22.30 2.38
C ASP A 343 8.03 -21.37 1.15
N PRO A 344 8.99 -21.55 0.21
CA PRO A 344 9.14 -20.66 -0.93
C PRO A 344 8.00 -20.85 -1.95
N VAL A 345 7.28 -19.76 -2.23
CA VAL A 345 6.30 -19.66 -3.34
C VAL A 345 7.00 -19.26 -4.63
N PHE A 346 7.96 -18.34 -4.55
CA PHE A 346 8.80 -17.90 -5.65
C PHE A 346 10.19 -17.48 -5.15
N GLU A 347 11.25 -18.09 -5.66
CA GLU A 347 12.63 -17.66 -5.38
C GLU A 347 13.14 -16.74 -6.49
N PHE A 348 13.75 -15.63 -6.10
CA PHE A 348 14.26 -14.65 -7.05
C PHE A 348 15.50 -15.14 -7.81
N PRO A 349 15.61 -14.83 -9.11
CA PRO A 349 16.70 -15.30 -9.97
C PRO A 349 18.07 -14.68 -9.66
N PHE A 350 18.10 -13.54 -8.97
CA PHE A 350 19.30 -12.82 -8.59
C PHE A 350 19.05 -11.95 -7.36
N GLU A 351 20.11 -11.44 -6.74
CA GLU A 351 20.00 -10.47 -5.65
C GLU A 351 19.80 -9.05 -6.20
N GLY A 352 18.77 -8.37 -5.73
CA GLY A 352 18.41 -7.03 -6.20
C GLY A 352 17.41 -6.35 -5.27
N GLN A 353 17.01 -5.15 -5.66
CA GLN A 353 15.86 -4.45 -5.08
C GLN A 353 14.56 -5.00 -5.67
N VAL A 354 13.46 -4.89 -4.93
CA VAL A 354 12.17 -5.43 -5.37
C VAL A 354 11.08 -4.37 -5.20
N MET A 355 10.20 -4.29 -6.20
CA MET A 355 8.93 -3.57 -6.18
C MET A 355 7.82 -4.49 -6.67
N TRP A 356 6.58 -4.21 -6.28
CA TRP A 356 5.43 -4.98 -6.73
C TRP A 356 4.19 -4.10 -6.80
N THR A 357 3.28 -4.41 -7.73
CA THR A 357 1.92 -3.85 -7.82
C THR A 357 1.16 -4.57 -8.94
N ASP A 358 -0.15 -4.36 -9.02
CA ASP A 358 -0.94 -4.71 -10.20
C ASP A 358 -0.61 -3.77 -11.36
N LEU A 359 0.19 -4.25 -12.31
CA LEU A 359 0.72 -3.43 -13.41
C LEU A 359 -0.35 -3.08 -14.44
N ILE A 360 -1.40 -3.89 -14.61
CA ILE A 360 -2.38 -3.75 -15.70
C ILE A 360 -3.82 -3.54 -15.22
N GLY A 361 -4.11 -3.67 -13.92
CA GLY A 361 -5.40 -3.35 -13.31
C GLY A 361 -6.36 -4.53 -13.19
N ASP A 362 -5.87 -5.76 -13.31
CA ASP A 362 -6.72 -6.96 -13.28
C ASP A 362 -6.99 -7.50 -11.85
N GLY A 363 -6.29 -6.97 -10.85
CA GLY A 363 -6.40 -7.32 -9.44
C GLY A 363 -5.36 -8.32 -8.95
N GLN A 364 -4.42 -8.77 -9.79
CA GLN A 364 -3.31 -9.63 -9.40
C GLN A 364 -1.98 -8.90 -9.61
N PRO A 365 -1.11 -8.77 -8.59
CA PRO A 365 0.14 -8.05 -8.74
C PRO A 365 1.20 -8.83 -9.51
N GLN A 366 2.14 -8.07 -10.07
CA GLN A 366 3.40 -8.54 -10.61
C GLN A 366 4.55 -8.03 -9.75
N VAL A 367 5.69 -8.70 -9.86
CA VAL A 367 6.89 -8.42 -9.07
C VAL A 367 8.01 -8.00 -10.02
N LEU A 368 8.68 -6.90 -9.68
CA LEU A 368 9.80 -6.34 -10.42
C LEU A 368 11.04 -6.46 -9.54
N ILE A 369 11.98 -7.30 -9.94
CA ILE A 369 13.30 -7.37 -9.30
C ILE A 369 14.32 -6.68 -10.19
N TYR A 370 15.16 -5.84 -9.59
CA TYR A 370 16.07 -4.98 -10.34
C TYR A 370 17.41 -4.73 -9.65
N ASN A 371 18.39 -4.35 -10.46
CA ASN A 371 19.70 -3.86 -10.04
C ASN A 371 20.06 -2.65 -10.92
N ASP A 372 21.31 -2.18 -10.87
CA ASP A 372 21.77 -1.01 -11.64
C ASP A 372 21.76 -1.21 -13.17
N GLU A 373 21.61 -2.44 -13.65
CA GLU A 373 21.69 -2.76 -15.08
C GLU A 373 20.34 -3.13 -15.69
N LYS A 374 19.45 -3.75 -14.92
CA LYS A 374 18.21 -4.33 -15.46
C LYS A 374 17.07 -4.41 -14.47
N ILE A 375 15.88 -4.52 -15.03
CA ILE A 375 14.64 -4.93 -14.35
C ILE A 375 14.17 -6.25 -14.98
N GLU A 376 13.73 -7.20 -14.16
CA GLU A 376 13.01 -8.39 -14.58
C GLU A 376 11.61 -8.42 -13.93
N ILE A 377 10.56 -8.53 -14.76
CA ILE A 377 9.15 -8.54 -14.34
C ILE A 377 8.63 -9.97 -14.33
N TYR A 378 8.07 -10.39 -13.19
CA TYR A 378 7.56 -11.73 -12.94
C TYR A 378 6.07 -11.73 -12.56
N SER A 379 5.38 -12.80 -12.93
CA SER A 379 3.99 -13.06 -12.54
C SER A 379 3.74 -14.54 -12.25
N ALA A 380 2.73 -14.82 -11.41
CA ALA A 380 2.21 -16.14 -11.13
C ALA A 380 1.46 -16.79 -12.31
N ARG A 381 1.17 -16.02 -13.37
CA ARG A 381 0.58 -16.53 -14.62
C ARG A 381 1.09 -15.74 -15.83
N GLU A 382 0.94 -16.32 -17.02
CA GLU A 382 1.17 -15.56 -18.25
C GLU A 382 0.13 -14.44 -18.41
N ILE A 383 0.60 -13.22 -18.62
CA ILE A 383 -0.23 -12.05 -18.92
C ILE A 383 0.40 -11.24 -20.05
N ASP A 384 -0.42 -10.44 -20.71
CA ASP A 384 0.01 -9.51 -21.75
C ASP A 384 0.09 -8.09 -21.16
N LEU A 385 1.31 -7.61 -20.89
CA LEU A 385 1.55 -6.28 -20.32
C LEU A 385 1.06 -5.12 -21.22
N THR A 386 0.69 -5.40 -22.47
CA THR A 386 0.14 -4.40 -23.41
C THR A 386 -1.36 -4.16 -23.22
N LYS A 387 -2.04 -5.01 -22.43
CA LYS A 387 -3.51 -5.00 -22.29
C LYS A 387 -3.93 -4.53 -20.90
N PRO A 388 -4.27 -3.24 -20.73
CA PRO A 388 -4.84 -2.78 -19.48
C PRO A 388 -6.26 -3.35 -19.27
N ALA A 389 -6.64 -3.51 -18.01
CA ALA A 389 -8.00 -3.87 -17.62
C ALA A 389 -9.01 -2.74 -17.91
N VAL A 390 -8.53 -1.49 -17.92
CA VAL A 390 -9.33 -0.29 -18.22
C VAL A 390 -8.55 0.68 -19.13
N PRO A 391 -9.18 1.39 -20.06
CA PRO A 391 -8.46 2.25 -21.03
C PRO A 391 -8.31 3.71 -20.53
N TYR A 392 -8.11 3.92 -19.23
CA TYR A 392 -8.02 5.25 -18.61
C TYR A 392 -7.22 5.20 -17.31
N THR A 393 -6.77 6.38 -16.84
CA THR A 393 -5.96 6.53 -15.64
C THR A 393 -6.52 5.79 -14.43
N ARG A 394 -5.69 4.98 -13.79
CA ARG A 394 -6.04 4.32 -12.52
C ARG A 394 -5.70 5.20 -11.31
N PRO A 395 -6.49 5.11 -10.22
CA PRO A 395 -6.10 5.65 -8.94
C PRO A 395 -4.77 5.05 -8.50
N GLN A 396 -3.86 5.92 -8.09
CA GLN A 396 -2.57 5.50 -7.57
C GLN A 396 -2.76 4.90 -6.17
N PRO A 397 -2.31 3.66 -5.90
CA PRO A 397 -2.40 3.07 -4.56
C PRO A 397 -1.61 3.91 -3.54
N LYS A 398 -2.14 4.06 -2.32
CA LYS A 398 -1.50 4.85 -1.23
C LYS A 398 -0.07 4.43 -0.92
N ARG A 399 0.18 3.13 -0.86
CA ARG A 399 1.55 2.57 -0.73
C ARG A 399 2.52 3.06 -1.82
N LEU A 400 2.04 3.34 -3.03
CA LEU A 400 2.89 3.78 -4.15
C LEU A 400 3.06 5.30 -4.24
N TYR A 401 2.07 6.09 -3.81
CA TYR A 401 2.22 7.57 -3.75
C TYR A 401 2.81 8.07 -2.43
N ASN A 402 2.93 7.21 -1.43
CA ASN A 402 3.68 7.43 -0.19
C ASN A 402 4.77 6.36 -0.03
N TRP A 403 5.44 6.02 -1.13
CA TRP A 403 6.46 4.98 -1.10
C TRP A 403 7.71 5.44 -0.32
N THR A 404 8.29 4.53 0.45
CA THR A 404 9.51 4.76 1.25
C THR A 404 10.40 3.51 1.22
N ARG A 405 11.72 3.72 1.29
CA ARG A 405 12.70 2.64 1.51
C ARG A 405 12.47 1.86 2.81
N TYR A 406 11.97 2.54 3.83
CA TYR A 406 11.89 1.98 5.18
C TYR A 406 10.69 1.05 5.38
N TRP A 407 9.90 0.83 4.32
CA TRP A 407 8.72 -0.04 4.29
C TRP A 407 7.79 0.19 5.48
N GLY A 408 7.20 1.39 5.50
CA GLY A 408 5.94 1.67 6.21
C GLY A 408 4.78 1.76 5.22
N SER A 409 3.60 1.30 5.63
CA SER A 409 2.39 1.26 4.78
C SER A 409 1.13 1.02 5.63
N GLU A 410 0.01 0.77 4.98
CA GLU A 410 -1.18 0.20 5.61
C GLU A 410 -1.62 -1.09 4.93
N MET A 411 -2.36 -1.92 5.66
CA MET A 411 -3.23 -2.95 5.08
C MET A 411 -4.55 -2.28 4.73
N ALA A 412 -4.79 -2.12 3.43
CA ALA A 412 -5.98 -1.41 2.95
C ALA A 412 -7.23 -2.26 3.25
N PRO A 413 -8.24 -1.74 3.98
CA PRO A 413 -9.40 -2.53 4.40
C PRO A 413 -10.15 -3.22 3.26
N GLU A 414 -10.13 -2.65 2.06
CA GLU A 414 -10.75 -3.23 0.87
C GLU A 414 -10.11 -4.56 0.42
N GLN A 415 -8.86 -4.84 0.81
CA GLN A 415 -8.18 -6.11 0.51
C GLN A 415 -8.91 -7.30 1.13
N TYR A 416 -9.52 -7.11 2.30
CA TYR A 416 -10.25 -8.13 3.05
C TYR A 416 -11.76 -7.91 3.09
N ALA A 417 -12.28 -7.00 2.24
CA ALA A 417 -13.70 -6.62 2.22
C ALA A 417 -14.65 -7.82 2.15
N VAL A 418 -14.33 -8.80 1.32
CA VAL A 418 -15.11 -10.03 1.19
C VAL A 418 -14.98 -10.88 2.46
N ASN A 419 -13.78 -11.01 3.01
CA ASN A 419 -13.51 -11.83 4.19
C ASN A 419 -14.27 -11.31 5.43
N TYR A 420 -14.40 -9.99 5.59
CA TYR A 420 -15.23 -9.39 6.64
C TYR A 420 -16.71 -9.78 6.55
N ILE A 421 -17.22 -10.04 5.34
CA ILE A 421 -18.63 -10.42 5.12
C ILE A 421 -18.83 -11.92 5.29
N THR A 422 -17.91 -12.70 4.72
CA THR A 422 -17.99 -14.17 4.69
C THR A 422 -17.56 -14.80 6.02
N GLY A 423 -16.74 -14.11 6.80
CA GLY A 423 -16.05 -14.64 7.98
C GLY A 423 -14.99 -15.69 7.65
N ASP A 424 -14.61 -15.81 6.37
CA ASP A 424 -13.65 -16.78 5.87
C ASP A 424 -12.42 -16.04 5.34
N PHE A 425 -11.36 -16.00 6.14
CA PHE A 425 -10.09 -15.35 5.77
C PHE A 425 -9.15 -16.28 4.99
N THR A 426 -9.52 -17.57 4.80
CA THR A 426 -8.67 -18.57 4.14
C THR A 426 -8.67 -18.49 2.61
N THR A 427 -9.70 -17.84 2.07
CA THR A 427 -9.89 -17.62 0.65
C THR A 427 -10.69 -16.34 0.42
N ASN A 428 -10.38 -15.64 -0.67
CA ASN A 428 -11.19 -14.52 -1.13
C ASN A 428 -12.29 -14.97 -2.14
N ASP A 429 -12.52 -16.28 -2.26
CA ASP A 429 -13.52 -16.85 -3.17
C ASP A 429 -14.93 -16.82 -2.55
N ILE A 430 -15.84 -16.11 -3.23
CA ILE A 430 -17.23 -15.94 -2.81
C ILE A 430 -18.05 -17.22 -3.08
N LEU A 431 -17.73 -18.01 -4.10
CA LEU A 431 -18.58 -19.13 -4.51
C LEU A 431 -18.67 -20.23 -3.44
N PRO A 432 -17.57 -20.74 -2.85
CA PRO A 432 -17.64 -21.74 -1.79
C PRO A 432 -18.42 -21.27 -0.56
N TRP A 433 -18.26 -20.00 -0.17
CA TRP A 433 -19.08 -19.40 0.89
C TRP A 433 -20.56 -19.37 0.49
N ALA A 434 -20.85 -18.92 -0.73
CA ALA A 434 -22.21 -18.79 -1.23
C ALA A 434 -22.94 -20.15 -1.29
N GLU A 435 -22.25 -21.22 -1.68
CA GLU A 435 -22.83 -22.58 -1.69
C GLU A 435 -23.18 -23.06 -0.29
N ARG A 436 -22.24 -22.93 0.67
CA ARG A 436 -22.48 -23.32 2.08
C ARG A 436 -23.62 -22.51 2.71
N CYS A 437 -23.61 -21.19 2.48
CA CYS A 437 -24.55 -20.26 3.07
C CYS A 437 -25.94 -20.35 2.42
N ALA A 438 -26.06 -20.62 1.12
CA ALA A 438 -27.36 -20.81 0.48
C ALA A 438 -28.10 -22.06 0.99
N GLU A 439 -27.38 -23.11 1.36
CA GLU A 439 -27.97 -24.36 1.89
C GLU A 439 -28.37 -24.23 3.37
N SER A 440 -27.49 -23.67 4.20
CA SER A 440 -27.57 -23.76 5.66
C SER A 440 -27.34 -22.44 6.41
N GLY A 441 -27.21 -21.34 5.68
CA GLY A 441 -26.86 -20.03 6.23
C GLY A 441 -27.95 -19.39 7.07
N GLU A 442 -27.53 -18.39 7.84
CA GLU A 442 -28.39 -17.60 8.69
C GLU A 442 -29.35 -16.72 7.89
N GLU A 443 -30.54 -16.52 8.44
CA GLU A 443 -31.52 -15.55 7.93
C GLU A 443 -31.25 -14.12 8.46
N THR A 444 -29.98 -13.82 8.75
CA THR A 444 -29.57 -12.50 9.21
C THR A 444 -29.61 -11.50 8.06
N PRO A 445 -30.08 -10.25 8.27
CA PRO A 445 -30.12 -9.24 7.23
C PRO A 445 -28.73 -8.90 6.67
N VAL A 446 -28.68 -8.56 5.38
CA VAL A 446 -27.47 -8.09 4.68
C VAL A 446 -27.56 -6.58 4.50
N THR A 447 -26.46 -5.89 4.77
CA THR A 447 -26.39 -4.44 4.54
C THR A 447 -26.18 -4.12 3.06
N ARG A 448 -26.49 -2.89 2.65
CA ARG A 448 -26.23 -2.46 1.28
C ARG A 448 -24.74 -2.48 0.93
N ALA A 449 -23.87 -2.10 1.88
CA ALA A 449 -22.43 -2.17 1.71
C ALA A 449 -21.96 -3.60 1.42
N ASP A 450 -22.39 -4.57 2.26
CA ASP A 450 -22.02 -5.97 2.10
C ASP A 450 -22.44 -6.52 0.74
N PHE A 451 -23.69 -6.24 0.32
CA PHE A 451 -24.18 -6.73 -0.96
C PHE A 451 -23.40 -6.15 -2.14
N ILE A 452 -23.01 -4.88 -2.09
CA ILE A 452 -22.20 -4.25 -3.15
C ILE A 452 -20.81 -4.87 -3.22
N VAL A 453 -20.16 -5.12 -2.07
CA VAL A 453 -18.87 -5.80 -2.02
C VAL A 453 -18.97 -7.19 -2.64
N LEU A 454 -19.97 -8.00 -2.26
CA LEU A 454 -20.18 -9.32 -2.84
C LEU A 454 -20.43 -9.26 -4.35
N LEU A 455 -21.27 -8.34 -4.81
CA LEU A 455 -21.63 -8.22 -6.23
C LEU A 455 -20.43 -7.77 -7.09
N VAL A 456 -19.72 -6.73 -6.67
CA VAL A 456 -18.58 -6.17 -7.41
C VAL A 456 -17.43 -7.18 -7.49
N ASN A 457 -17.07 -7.78 -6.35
CA ASN A 457 -15.97 -8.75 -6.31
C ASN A 457 -16.34 -10.06 -6.99
N GLY A 458 -17.55 -10.57 -6.78
CA GLY A 458 -17.99 -11.83 -7.39
C GLY A 458 -18.04 -11.75 -8.92
N LEU A 459 -18.49 -10.63 -9.48
CA LEU A 459 -18.51 -10.44 -10.93
C LEU A 459 -17.16 -9.98 -11.51
N GLY A 460 -16.13 -9.78 -10.68
CA GLY A 460 -14.82 -9.29 -11.12
C GLY A 460 -14.87 -7.92 -11.80
N LEU A 461 -15.79 -7.04 -11.39
CA LEU A 461 -15.97 -5.75 -12.03
C LEU A 461 -14.75 -4.85 -11.79
N ARG A 462 -14.31 -4.14 -12.83
CA ARG A 462 -13.17 -3.21 -12.78
C ARG A 462 -13.59 -1.87 -13.34
N ALA A 463 -13.76 -0.89 -12.45
CA ALA A 463 -14.00 0.48 -12.83
C ALA A 463 -13.50 1.42 -11.75
N TYR A 464 -12.83 2.49 -12.15
CA TYR A 464 -12.25 3.44 -11.20
C TYR A 464 -12.88 4.83 -11.39
N GLY A 465 -13.30 5.40 -10.28
CA GLY A 465 -13.95 6.70 -10.23
C GLY A 465 -13.76 7.34 -8.87
N LYS A 466 -14.07 8.64 -8.81
CA LYS A 466 -14.08 9.38 -7.55
C LYS A 466 -15.17 8.84 -6.62
N ASN A 467 -14.95 9.00 -5.32
CA ASN A 467 -16.02 8.81 -4.37
C ASN A 467 -17.11 9.86 -4.62
N VAL A 468 -18.36 9.43 -4.79
CA VAL A 468 -19.52 10.31 -5.00
C VAL A 468 -20.47 10.31 -3.81
N PHE A 469 -20.22 9.46 -2.82
CA PHE A 469 -21.08 9.28 -1.66
C PHE A 469 -20.50 10.02 -0.45
N SER A 470 -21.33 10.88 0.15
CA SER A 470 -20.94 11.68 1.32
C SER A 470 -20.86 10.90 2.63
N ASP A 471 -21.32 9.65 2.64
CA ASP A 471 -21.36 8.74 3.78
C ASP A 471 -20.48 7.49 3.56
N VAL A 472 -19.46 7.61 2.70
CA VAL A 472 -18.43 6.60 2.46
C VAL A 472 -17.08 7.26 2.67
N LEU A 473 -16.27 6.73 3.57
CA LEU A 473 -14.91 7.19 3.86
C LEU A 473 -13.87 6.33 3.12
N GLU A 474 -12.67 6.87 2.89
CA GLU A 474 -11.59 6.12 2.24
C GLU A 474 -11.18 4.87 3.05
N ARG A 475 -11.31 4.92 4.38
CA ARG A 475 -11.01 3.79 5.28
C ARG A 475 -12.09 2.69 5.32
N ASP A 476 -13.26 2.91 4.73
CA ASP A 476 -14.34 1.90 4.77
C ASP A 476 -13.98 0.70 3.89
N TYR A 477 -14.10 -0.53 4.40
CA TYR A 477 -13.79 -1.76 3.64
C TYR A 477 -14.58 -1.87 2.32
N PHE A 478 -15.75 -1.23 2.24
CA PHE A 478 -16.61 -1.22 1.06
C PHE A 478 -16.34 -0.05 0.10
N CYS A 479 -15.44 0.90 0.44
CA CYS A 479 -15.22 2.12 -0.34
C CYS A 479 -14.86 1.83 -1.81
N ALA A 480 -13.91 0.92 -2.04
CA ALA A 480 -13.49 0.55 -3.40
C ALA A 480 -14.64 -0.06 -4.23
N ALA A 481 -15.46 -0.92 -3.61
CA ALA A 481 -16.63 -1.51 -4.25
C ALA A 481 -17.72 -0.46 -4.53
N ALA A 482 -17.95 0.47 -3.60
CA ALA A 482 -18.89 1.57 -3.76
C ALA A 482 -18.48 2.50 -4.94
N LYS A 483 -17.21 2.88 -5.02
CA LYS A 483 -16.66 3.67 -6.15
C LYS A 483 -16.85 2.95 -7.49
N THR A 484 -16.57 1.64 -7.54
CA THR A 484 -16.78 0.80 -8.72
C THR A 484 -18.26 0.77 -9.11
N ALA A 485 -19.14 0.51 -8.16
CA ALA A 485 -20.58 0.47 -8.36
C ALA A 485 -21.13 1.82 -8.86
N ALA A 486 -20.66 2.93 -8.31
CA ALA A 486 -21.03 4.27 -8.76
C ALA A 486 -20.58 4.52 -10.21
N LYS A 487 -19.31 4.23 -10.52
CA LYS A 487 -18.75 4.41 -11.86
C LYS A 487 -19.50 3.61 -12.93
N LEU A 488 -20.03 2.45 -12.57
CA LEU A 488 -20.81 1.57 -13.46
C LEU A 488 -22.33 1.86 -13.43
N GLY A 489 -22.80 2.81 -12.62
CA GLY A 489 -24.24 3.12 -12.48
C GLY A 489 -25.04 2.05 -11.74
N ILE A 490 -24.38 1.13 -11.03
CA ILE A 490 -25.00 0.11 -10.18
C ILE A 490 -25.62 0.77 -8.94
N ALA A 491 -24.87 1.69 -8.33
CA ALA A 491 -25.33 2.54 -7.23
C ALA A 491 -25.32 4.01 -7.69
N GLU A 492 -26.30 4.80 -7.26
CA GLU A 492 -26.49 6.19 -7.67
C GLU A 492 -26.96 7.03 -6.47
N GLY A 493 -26.73 8.35 -6.53
CA GLY A 493 -27.12 9.29 -5.49
C GLY A 493 -25.91 9.96 -4.82
N ASP A 494 -26.21 10.81 -3.83
CA ASP A 494 -25.23 11.53 -2.99
C ASP A 494 -24.87 10.78 -1.69
N LYS A 495 -25.61 9.71 -1.38
CA LYS A 495 -25.41 8.83 -0.24
C LYS A 495 -25.61 7.38 -0.64
N LEU A 496 -24.73 6.52 -0.14
CA LEU A 496 -24.85 5.08 -0.30
C LEU A 496 -25.86 4.49 0.69
N ARG A 497 -25.85 4.97 1.94
CA ARG A 497 -26.51 4.35 3.10
C ARG A 497 -25.97 2.94 3.37
N PRO A 498 -24.67 2.82 3.68
CA PRO A 498 -23.98 1.53 3.75
C PRO A 498 -24.61 0.56 4.77
N ASN A 499 -25.06 1.09 5.90
CA ASN A 499 -25.61 0.32 7.02
C ASN A 499 -27.11 -0.03 6.89
N ASP A 500 -27.81 0.50 5.88
CA ASP A 500 -29.21 0.13 5.65
C ASP A 500 -29.29 -1.33 5.21
N VAL A 501 -30.24 -2.08 5.78
CA VAL A 501 -30.58 -3.42 5.28
C VAL A 501 -31.09 -3.30 3.85
N ILE A 502 -30.46 -4.02 2.92
CA ILE A 502 -30.87 -4.00 1.52
C ILE A 502 -32.12 -4.86 1.32
N THR A 503 -33.07 -4.38 0.53
CA THR A 503 -34.22 -5.19 0.15
C THR A 503 -33.89 -6.11 -1.04
N ALA A 504 -34.59 -7.24 -1.12
CA ALA A 504 -34.48 -8.18 -2.23
C ALA A 504 -34.74 -7.52 -3.61
N GLN A 505 -35.65 -6.54 -3.67
CA GLN A 505 -35.94 -5.77 -4.88
C GLN A 505 -34.79 -4.82 -5.28
N GLU A 506 -34.17 -4.16 -4.31
CA GLU A 506 -33.00 -3.30 -4.59
C GLU A 506 -31.80 -4.11 -5.05
N ALA A 507 -31.55 -5.25 -4.41
CA ALA A 507 -30.52 -6.20 -4.82
C ALA A 507 -30.75 -6.70 -6.26
N ALA A 508 -31.98 -7.05 -6.61
CA ALA A 508 -32.35 -7.42 -8.00
C ALA A 508 -32.04 -6.29 -8.99
N GLY A 509 -32.35 -5.04 -8.63
CA GLY A 509 -32.06 -3.86 -9.42
C GLY A 509 -30.56 -3.67 -9.65
N MET A 510 -29.74 -3.85 -8.61
CA MET A 510 -28.28 -3.78 -8.70
C MET A 510 -27.71 -4.88 -9.60
N VAL A 511 -28.19 -6.12 -9.47
CA VAL A 511 -27.76 -7.24 -10.33
C VAL A 511 -28.11 -6.96 -11.79
N LYS A 512 -29.34 -6.49 -12.06
CA LYS A 512 -29.76 -6.13 -13.42
C LYS A 512 -28.87 -5.05 -14.03
N LYS A 513 -28.47 -4.05 -13.24
CA LYS A 513 -27.54 -3.01 -13.69
C LYS A 513 -26.11 -3.55 -13.90
N ALA A 514 -25.66 -4.46 -13.03
CA ALA A 514 -24.30 -5.00 -13.07
C ALA A 514 -24.05 -5.95 -14.25
N CYS A 515 -25.01 -6.83 -14.56
CA CYS A 515 -24.81 -7.88 -15.57
C CYS A 515 -26.03 -8.17 -16.46
N GLY A 516 -27.10 -7.38 -16.37
CA GLY A 516 -28.30 -7.53 -17.21
C GLY A 516 -29.20 -8.72 -16.85
N ARG A 517 -28.85 -9.53 -15.85
CA ARG A 517 -29.67 -10.67 -15.40
C ARG A 517 -30.86 -10.18 -14.57
N GLU A 518 -32.05 -10.70 -14.86
CA GLU A 518 -33.24 -10.51 -14.03
C GLU A 518 -33.36 -11.65 -13.04
N LEU A 519 -33.54 -11.31 -11.76
CA LEU A 519 -33.75 -12.27 -10.69
C LEU A 519 -35.15 -12.05 -10.11
N ASP A 520 -35.90 -13.14 -9.92
CA ASP A 520 -37.14 -13.12 -9.15
C ASP A 520 -36.80 -13.17 -7.66
N CYS A 521 -36.42 -12.01 -7.13
CA CYS A 521 -36.18 -11.83 -5.72
C CYS A 521 -37.52 -11.50 -5.06
N GLY A 522 -37.93 -12.25 -4.04
CA GLY A 522 -39.17 -12.01 -3.31
C GLY A 522 -39.29 -10.61 -2.71
N SER A 523 -40.37 -10.34 -1.97
CA SER A 523 -40.56 -9.04 -1.29
C SER A 523 -40.00 -9.08 0.13
N GLY A 524 -39.12 -8.14 0.51
CA GLY A 524 -38.64 -7.98 1.89
C GLY A 524 -37.16 -7.63 2.00
N GLU A 525 -36.65 -7.69 3.24
CA GLU A 525 -35.23 -7.60 3.56
C GLU A 525 -34.46 -8.79 2.96
N LEU A 526 -33.27 -8.54 2.42
CA LEU A 526 -32.41 -9.58 1.89
C LEU A 526 -31.59 -10.19 3.05
N THR A 527 -31.69 -11.50 3.21
CA THR A 527 -30.89 -12.24 4.21
C THR A 527 -29.57 -12.72 3.64
N LYS A 528 -28.60 -13.10 4.50
CA LYS A 528 -27.30 -13.67 4.10
C LYS A 528 -27.50 -14.90 3.22
N LYS A 529 -28.41 -15.79 3.62
CA LYS A 529 -28.79 -16.96 2.82
C LYS A 529 -29.33 -16.60 1.43
N ALA A 530 -30.22 -15.60 1.35
CA ALA A 530 -30.76 -15.15 0.06
C ALA A 530 -29.70 -14.49 -0.82
N ALA A 531 -28.84 -13.64 -0.25
CA ALA A 531 -27.71 -13.04 -0.96
C ALA A 531 -26.72 -14.10 -1.49
N ALA A 532 -26.41 -15.11 -0.68
CA ALA A 532 -25.62 -16.26 -1.10
C ALA A 532 -26.27 -17.05 -2.24
N GLY A 533 -27.60 -17.22 -2.22
CA GLY A 533 -28.35 -17.80 -3.32
C GLY A 533 -28.23 -17.00 -4.63
N ILE A 534 -28.28 -15.67 -4.54
CA ILE A 534 -28.02 -14.77 -5.67
C ILE A 534 -26.59 -14.98 -6.20
N MET A 535 -25.58 -14.95 -5.33
CA MET A 535 -24.18 -15.14 -5.74
C MET A 535 -23.95 -16.52 -6.38
N CYS A 536 -24.53 -17.58 -5.83
CA CYS A 536 -24.51 -18.91 -6.46
C CYS A 536 -25.07 -18.89 -7.90
N ALA A 537 -26.17 -18.18 -8.13
CA ALA A 537 -26.80 -18.09 -9.45
C ALA A 537 -25.99 -17.22 -10.43
N LEU A 538 -25.15 -16.31 -9.94
CA LEU A 538 -24.30 -15.44 -10.75
C LEU A 538 -22.97 -16.08 -11.13
N LEU A 539 -22.38 -16.83 -10.20
CA LEU A 539 -21.01 -17.37 -10.31
C LEU A 539 -20.95 -18.79 -10.89
N LYS A 540 -22.09 -19.48 -10.98
CA LYS A 540 -22.27 -20.71 -11.77
C LYS A 540 -22.70 -20.37 -13.19
#